data_AF-A0A3N5K6C0-F1
#
_entry.id   AF-A0A3N5K6C0-F1
#
_cell.length_a   1.000
_cell.length_b   1.000
_cell.length_c   1.000
_cell.angle_alpha   90.00
_cell.angle_beta   90.00
_cell.angle_gamma   90.00
#
_symmetry.space_group_name_H-M   'P 1'
#
loop_
_entity.id
_entity.type
_entity.pdbx_description
1 polymer ?
#
loop_
_entity_poly.entity_id
_entity_poly.type
_entity_poly.pdbx_seq_one_letter_code
_entity_poly.pdbx_strand_id
1 'polypeptide(L)'
;MRLEVALIGNRELFAWPGAGKFGEKEITQMIEWGARGTGSFAVLATSIFLGRGPSFAHLGEEERGQRRVVRYRYWVPAAESGYWLRHSNAEAKVGFHGLFWVDAETLDLVRLEVAADEIPPALELTEANQTIEYSRMAIGDATFLLPASAEMLVTQAKGSSHLNRTQFSGCRQYAAKSSVSFGGTASADGPAAPVKIVEVELPADMFVDLMLETGIDSATSVVGDEVKARLMGDVWKDDAVIIPSGTIVAGRIVDLQRFSRPFTNYRLGLHFPLLESWSNCARFSARLAAAQLGSASTFLTGRLRLPSPSGTRSVLVIAPSEQIPGVGVMNITGERVRIGSGLRLFWRTVATRGEQEK
;
A
#
# COMPACT_ATOMS: atom_id res chain seq x y z
N MET A 1 4.09 -3.14 7.03
CA MET A 1 3.21 -2.90 5.88
C MET A 1 2.59 -4.22 5.44
N ARG A 2 1.30 -4.27 5.06
CA ARG A 2 0.62 -5.48 4.54
C ARG A 2 -0.08 -5.17 3.22
N LEU A 3 0.16 -5.99 2.21
CA LEU A 3 -0.42 -5.92 0.86
C LEU A 3 -0.68 -7.35 0.36
N GLU A 4 -1.65 -7.49 -0.56
CA GLU A 4 -1.79 -8.65 -1.42
C GLU A 4 -1.08 -8.36 -2.76
N VAL A 5 -0.39 -9.37 -3.30
CA VAL A 5 0.29 -9.29 -4.60
C VAL A 5 -0.18 -10.43 -5.50
N ALA A 6 -0.38 -10.15 -6.79
CA ALA A 6 -0.69 -11.14 -7.80
C ALA A 6 0.13 -10.89 -9.07
N LEU A 7 0.46 -11.97 -9.79
CA LEU A 7 1.05 -11.91 -11.12
C LEU A 7 -0.05 -12.14 -12.16
N ILE A 8 -0.44 -11.10 -12.91
CA ILE A 8 -1.45 -11.19 -13.98
C ILE A 8 -0.85 -10.60 -15.25
N GLY A 9 -0.84 -11.36 -16.34
CA GLY A 9 -0.33 -10.90 -17.63
C GLY A 9 1.13 -10.42 -17.56
N ASN A 10 1.98 -11.09 -16.77
CA ASN A 10 3.38 -10.75 -16.54
C ASN A 10 3.63 -9.41 -15.82
N ARG A 11 2.61 -8.89 -15.11
CA ARG A 11 2.70 -7.69 -14.27
C ARG A 11 2.36 -8.03 -12.82
N GLU A 12 3.14 -7.47 -11.89
CA GLU A 12 2.79 -7.47 -10.48
C GLU A 12 1.67 -6.46 -10.24
N LEU A 13 0.55 -6.94 -9.71
CA LEU A 13 -0.58 -6.14 -9.27
C LEU A 13 -0.67 -6.20 -7.74
N PHE A 14 -0.97 -5.07 -7.13
CA PHE A 14 -1.07 -4.95 -5.68
C PHE A 14 -2.49 -4.60 -5.26
N ALA A 15 -2.89 -5.13 -4.11
CA ALA A 15 -4.18 -4.85 -3.51
C ALA A 15 -4.04 -4.74 -1.99
N TRP A 16 -4.99 -4.05 -1.37
CA TRP A 16 -5.09 -4.11 0.08
C TRP A 16 -5.66 -5.46 0.51
N PRO A 17 -5.27 -5.99 1.69
CA PRO A 17 -5.83 -7.25 2.19
C PRO A 17 -7.36 -7.27 2.20
N GLY A 18 -7.98 -8.22 1.49
CA GLY A 18 -9.44 -8.36 1.40
C GLY A 18 -10.14 -7.47 0.37
N ALA A 19 -9.40 -6.75 -0.49
CA ALA A 19 -10.02 -6.05 -1.61
C ALA A 19 -10.67 -7.05 -2.59
N GLY A 20 -11.87 -6.74 -3.09
CA GLY A 20 -12.60 -7.63 -4.01
C GLY A 20 -11.99 -7.73 -5.42
N LYS A 21 -11.01 -6.88 -5.76
CA LYS A 21 -10.28 -6.87 -7.03
C LYS A 21 -8.84 -6.44 -6.81
N PHE A 22 -7.91 -7.02 -7.56
CA PHE A 22 -6.58 -6.44 -7.74
C PHE A 22 -6.72 -5.19 -8.62
N GLY A 23 -6.27 -4.05 -8.10
CA GLY A 23 -6.26 -2.84 -8.90
C GLY A 23 -5.16 -2.93 -9.96
N GLU A 24 -5.39 -2.33 -11.13
CA GLU A 24 -4.31 -2.00 -12.09
C GLU A 24 -3.35 -0.92 -11.54
N LYS A 25 -3.66 -0.40 -10.33
CA LYS A 25 -2.91 0.64 -9.65
C LYS A 25 -1.59 0.07 -9.12
N GLU A 26 -0.50 0.72 -9.49
CA GLU A 26 0.82 0.41 -8.92
C GLU A 26 0.83 0.64 -7.40
N ILE A 27 1.73 -0.05 -6.68
CA ILE A 27 1.98 0.15 -5.24
C ILE A 27 2.22 1.63 -4.88
N THR A 28 2.72 2.42 -5.84
CA THR A 28 2.97 3.86 -5.76
C THR A 28 1.71 4.69 -5.55
N GLN A 29 0.56 4.23 -6.05
CA GLN A 29 -0.74 4.89 -5.86
C GLN A 29 -1.45 4.44 -4.56
N MET A 30 -0.86 3.47 -3.85
CA MET A 30 -1.38 2.96 -2.58
C MET A 30 -0.65 3.58 -1.39
N ILE A 31 0.63 3.96 -1.55
CA ILE A 31 1.50 4.43 -0.46
C ILE A 31 2.37 5.60 -0.95
N GLU A 32 2.23 6.76 -0.30
CA GLU A 32 2.87 8.02 -0.71
C GLU A 32 4.37 8.08 -0.41
N TRP A 33 4.87 7.42 0.65
CA TRP A 33 6.22 7.66 1.19
C TRP A 33 7.11 6.40 1.30
N GLY A 34 8.42 6.60 1.14
CA GLY A 34 9.46 5.56 1.16
C GLY A 34 10.13 5.35 -0.21
N ALA A 35 11.36 4.83 -0.23
CA ALA A 35 12.00 4.38 -1.47
C ALA A 35 11.32 3.09 -1.96
N ARG A 36 10.98 3.02 -3.25
CA ARG A 36 10.11 1.99 -3.83
C ARG A 36 10.84 1.25 -4.96
N GLY A 37 10.90 -0.07 -4.86
CA GLY A 37 11.30 -0.97 -5.94
C GLY A 37 10.11 -1.83 -6.38
N THR A 38 9.97 -2.03 -7.68
CA THR A 38 9.04 -3.03 -8.25
C THR A 38 9.81 -4.33 -8.51
N GLY A 39 9.12 -5.46 -8.54
CA GLY A 39 9.68 -6.67 -9.14
C GLY A 39 10.17 -7.76 -8.19
N SER A 40 10.05 -7.56 -6.88
CA SER A 40 10.46 -8.53 -5.86
C SER A 40 9.66 -9.84 -5.89
N PHE A 41 8.48 -9.85 -6.54
CA PHE A 41 7.60 -11.02 -6.57
C PHE A 41 7.80 -11.87 -7.84
N ALA A 42 8.00 -11.23 -8.99
CA ALA A 42 8.07 -11.89 -10.28
C ALA A 42 8.89 -11.12 -11.32
N VAL A 43 8.82 -9.78 -11.39
CA VAL A 43 9.38 -9.04 -12.56
C VAL A 43 10.89 -9.24 -12.69
N LEU A 44 11.64 -9.25 -11.58
CA LEU A 44 13.09 -9.45 -11.62
C LEU A 44 13.44 -10.86 -12.08
N ALA A 45 12.81 -11.89 -11.51
CA ALA A 45 13.03 -13.28 -11.91
C ALA A 45 12.64 -13.52 -13.37
N THR A 46 11.49 -13.00 -13.81
CA THR A 46 11.07 -13.08 -15.23
C THR A 46 12.09 -12.40 -16.14
N SER A 47 12.59 -11.21 -15.77
CA SER A 47 13.56 -10.49 -16.60
C SER A 47 14.87 -11.28 -16.75
N ILE A 48 15.30 -11.99 -15.70
CA ILE A 48 16.53 -12.79 -15.70
C ILE A 48 16.33 -14.12 -16.43
N PHE A 49 15.27 -14.88 -16.14
CA PHE A 49 15.16 -16.27 -16.62
C PHE A 49 14.31 -16.43 -17.88
N LEU A 50 13.44 -15.46 -18.20
CA LEU A 50 12.54 -15.49 -19.36
C LEU A 50 12.79 -14.34 -20.34
N GLY A 51 13.67 -13.38 -19.98
CA GLY A 51 14.09 -12.28 -20.86
C GLY A 51 15.07 -12.72 -21.95
N ARG A 52 15.24 -11.89 -22.98
CA ARG A 52 16.12 -12.18 -24.13
C ARG A 52 17.55 -11.61 -24.01
N GLY A 53 17.77 -10.66 -23.12
CA GLY A 53 19.05 -9.95 -22.92
C GLY A 53 19.99 -10.33 -21.77
N PRO A 54 19.64 -11.21 -20.80
CA PRO A 54 20.56 -11.56 -19.72
C PRO A 54 21.81 -12.31 -20.18
N SER A 55 22.95 -11.96 -19.60
CA SER A 55 24.21 -12.71 -19.73
C SER A 55 24.52 -13.44 -18.43
N PHE A 56 25.11 -14.64 -18.52
CA PHE A 56 25.39 -15.50 -17.36
C PHE A 56 26.83 -15.97 -17.32
N ALA A 57 27.39 -16.06 -16.11
CA ALA A 57 28.66 -16.69 -15.84
C ALA A 57 28.50 -17.68 -14.67
N HIS A 58 28.83 -18.95 -14.92
CA HIS A 58 28.87 -19.98 -13.87
C HIS A 58 30.06 -19.73 -12.94
N LEU A 59 29.82 -19.73 -11.63
CA LEU A 59 30.82 -19.43 -10.60
C LEU A 59 31.19 -20.64 -9.72
N GLY A 60 30.62 -21.82 -9.99
CA GLY A 60 30.89 -23.04 -9.24
C GLY A 60 29.83 -23.38 -8.19
N GLU A 61 30.06 -24.50 -7.52
CA GLU A 61 29.23 -25.01 -6.43
C GLU A 61 29.73 -24.49 -5.08
N GLU A 62 28.81 -24.25 -4.15
CA GLU A 62 29.12 -23.95 -2.76
C GLU A 62 28.11 -24.64 -1.83
N GLU A 63 28.54 -24.91 -0.60
CA GLU A 63 27.66 -25.38 0.47
C GLU A 63 27.06 -24.17 1.19
N ARG A 64 25.72 -24.06 1.20
CA ARG A 64 24.99 -23.06 1.99
C ARG A 64 24.07 -23.76 2.99
N GLY A 65 24.52 -23.81 4.24
CA GLY A 65 23.81 -24.53 5.30
C GLY A 65 23.89 -26.03 5.10
N GLN A 66 22.75 -26.68 4.84
CA GLN A 66 22.67 -28.11 4.50
C GLN A 66 22.35 -28.35 3.01
N ARG A 67 22.46 -27.32 2.17
CA ARG A 67 22.15 -27.40 0.73
C ARG A 67 23.40 -27.14 -0.09
N ARG A 68 23.65 -28.03 -1.04
CA ARG A 68 24.59 -27.81 -2.13
C ARG A 68 23.92 -26.94 -3.19
N VAL A 69 24.52 -25.80 -3.49
CA VAL A 69 23.97 -24.83 -4.43
C VAL A 69 24.99 -24.49 -5.52
N VAL A 70 24.49 -24.22 -6.73
CA VAL A 70 25.29 -23.73 -7.85
C VAL A 70 25.09 -22.23 -7.96
N ARG A 71 26.19 -21.47 -8.01
CA ARG A 71 26.17 -20.01 -8.05
C ARG A 71 26.46 -19.49 -9.45
N TYR A 72 25.69 -18.49 -9.87
CA TYR A 72 25.87 -17.81 -11.13
C TYR A 72 25.92 -16.31 -10.91
N ARG A 73 26.68 -15.62 -11.75
CA ARG A 73 26.59 -14.18 -11.93
C ARG A 73 25.77 -13.88 -13.18
N TYR A 74 25.02 -12.80 -13.14
CA TYR A 74 24.25 -12.34 -14.28
C TYR A 74 24.30 -10.82 -14.45
N TRP A 75 24.00 -10.37 -15.66
CA TRP A 75 23.87 -8.95 -16.02
C TRP A 75 22.72 -8.76 -17.01
N VAL A 76 21.94 -7.70 -16.80
CA VAL A 76 20.81 -7.32 -17.66
C VAL A 76 20.98 -5.85 -18.05
N PRO A 77 21.26 -5.55 -19.33
CA PRO A 77 21.36 -4.16 -19.80
C PRO A 77 20.02 -3.43 -19.68
N ALA A 78 20.06 -2.11 -19.47
CA ALA A 78 18.85 -1.28 -19.32
C ALA A 78 17.87 -1.40 -20.51
N ALA A 79 18.38 -1.60 -21.72
CA ALA A 79 17.57 -1.78 -22.93
C ALA A 79 16.61 -2.98 -22.82
N GLU A 80 17.09 -4.07 -22.22
CA GLU A 80 16.40 -5.36 -22.08
C GLU A 80 15.81 -5.58 -20.68
N SER A 81 15.99 -4.61 -19.79
CA SER A 81 15.52 -4.65 -18.41
C SER A 81 14.02 -4.34 -18.31
N GLY A 82 13.31 -5.07 -17.44
CA GLY A 82 11.97 -4.70 -16.96
C GLY A 82 11.99 -3.93 -15.63
N TYR A 83 13.17 -3.61 -15.10
CA TYR A 83 13.33 -3.05 -13.76
C TYR A 83 13.24 -1.52 -13.75
N TRP A 84 12.26 -1.02 -13.02
CA TRP A 84 12.02 0.41 -12.83
C TRP A 84 12.31 0.84 -11.41
N LEU A 85 13.14 1.88 -11.26
CA LEU A 85 13.36 2.58 -10.01
C LEU A 85 12.55 3.87 -10.00
N ARG A 86 12.00 4.19 -8.82
CA ARG A 86 11.23 5.41 -8.59
C ARG A 86 11.59 6.02 -7.24
N HIS A 87 11.92 7.31 -7.25
CA HIS A 87 12.14 8.09 -6.02
C HIS A 87 11.73 9.54 -6.26
N SER A 88 11.11 10.14 -5.25
CA SER A 88 10.49 11.47 -5.36
C SER A 88 9.50 11.52 -6.55
N ASN A 89 9.69 12.47 -7.47
CA ASN A 89 8.86 12.63 -8.68
C ASN A 89 9.55 12.08 -9.96
N ALA A 90 10.63 11.31 -9.81
CA ALA A 90 11.38 10.76 -10.93
C ALA A 90 11.22 9.23 -11.02
N GLU A 91 11.29 8.72 -12.25
CA GLU A 91 11.29 7.31 -12.57
C GLU A 91 12.28 7.02 -13.68
N ALA A 92 12.94 5.86 -13.62
CA ALA A 92 13.79 5.40 -14.70
C ALA A 92 13.84 3.87 -14.77
N LYS A 93 13.92 3.38 -16.01
CA LYS A 93 14.29 1.99 -16.32
C LYS A 93 15.81 1.87 -16.22
N VAL A 94 16.30 0.91 -15.43
CA VAL A 94 17.73 0.73 -15.16
C VAL A 94 18.21 -0.65 -15.55
N GLY A 95 19.49 -0.74 -15.93
CA GLY A 95 20.18 -2.03 -15.98
C GLY A 95 20.39 -2.56 -14.58
N PHE A 96 20.73 -3.84 -14.47
CA PHE A 96 21.09 -4.42 -13.19
C PHE A 96 21.93 -5.68 -13.36
N HIS A 97 22.67 -6.00 -12.31
CA HIS A 97 23.47 -7.21 -12.23
C HIS A 97 23.31 -7.87 -10.86
N GLY A 98 23.88 -9.06 -10.71
CA GLY A 98 23.95 -9.68 -9.42
C GLY A 98 24.30 -11.15 -9.47
N LEU A 99 23.86 -11.87 -8.43
CA LEU A 99 24.13 -13.27 -8.22
C LEU A 99 22.82 -14.02 -8.02
N PHE A 100 22.76 -15.26 -8.49
CA PHE A 100 21.71 -16.17 -8.08
C PHE A 100 22.28 -17.53 -7.72
N TRP A 101 21.54 -18.24 -6.87
CA TRP A 101 21.86 -19.57 -6.39
C TRP A 101 20.72 -20.49 -6.74
N VAL A 102 21.04 -21.63 -7.36
CA VAL A 102 20.09 -22.72 -7.57
C VAL A 102 20.51 -23.93 -6.76
N ASP A 103 19.54 -24.66 -6.22
CA ASP A 103 19.78 -25.94 -5.58
C ASP A 103 20.34 -26.94 -6.61
N ALA A 104 21.42 -27.64 -6.27
CA ALA A 104 22.14 -28.49 -7.21
C ALA A 104 21.37 -29.74 -7.64
N GLU A 105 20.37 -30.17 -6.87
CA GLU A 105 19.57 -31.37 -7.15
C GLU A 105 18.25 -31.03 -7.85
N THR A 106 17.54 -30.03 -7.32
CA THR A 106 16.20 -29.67 -7.78
C THR A 106 16.20 -28.59 -8.85
N LEU A 107 17.30 -27.86 -9.00
CA LEU A 107 17.43 -26.64 -9.81
C LEU A 107 16.51 -25.50 -9.38
N ASP A 108 15.89 -25.62 -8.19
CA ASP A 108 15.09 -24.54 -7.62
C ASP A 108 15.98 -23.32 -7.37
N LEU A 109 15.54 -22.14 -7.82
CA LEU A 109 16.10 -20.88 -7.39
C LEU A 109 15.98 -20.77 -5.87
N VAL A 110 17.11 -20.55 -5.19
CA VAL A 110 17.19 -20.44 -3.73
C VAL A 110 17.27 -18.97 -3.32
N ARG A 111 18.11 -18.20 -4.00
CA ARG A 111 18.35 -16.78 -3.69
C ARG A 111 18.66 -16.01 -4.95
N LEU A 112 18.22 -14.76 -4.98
CA LEU A 112 18.53 -13.79 -6.00
C LEU A 112 19.03 -12.49 -5.35
N GLU A 113 20.21 -12.05 -5.74
CA GLU A 113 20.79 -10.75 -5.39
C GLU A 113 20.80 -9.86 -6.62
N VAL A 114 20.39 -8.60 -6.45
CA VAL A 114 20.21 -7.61 -7.51
C VAL A 114 20.85 -6.30 -7.08
N ALA A 115 21.65 -5.70 -7.96
CA ALA A 115 22.19 -4.35 -7.83
C ALA A 115 21.85 -3.55 -9.09
N ALA A 116 21.21 -2.39 -8.92
CA ALA A 116 20.89 -1.51 -10.02
C ALA A 116 22.15 -0.82 -10.58
N ASP A 117 22.23 -0.75 -11.90
CA ASP A 117 23.34 -0.11 -12.63
C ASP A 117 22.94 1.28 -13.14
N GLU A 118 23.92 2.16 -13.26
CA GLU A 118 23.79 3.46 -13.94
C GLU A 118 22.55 4.27 -13.52
N ILE A 119 22.26 4.30 -12.21
CA ILE A 119 21.09 4.97 -11.66
C ILE A 119 21.12 6.47 -12.05
N PRO A 120 20.12 6.97 -12.81
CA PRO A 120 20.11 8.37 -13.23
C PRO A 120 20.09 9.35 -12.05
N PRO A 121 20.90 10.43 -12.06
CA PRO A 121 20.96 11.41 -10.96
C PRO A 121 19.62 12.05 -10.61
N ALA A 122 18.68 12.13 -11.57
CA ALA A 122 17.34 12.65 -11.37
C ALA A 122 16.53 11.85 -10.32
N LEU A 123 16.88 10.58 -10.09
CA LEU A 123 16.28 9.77 -9.03
C LEU A 123 16.79 10.15 -7.64
N GLU A 124 17.84 10.97 -7.50
CA GLU A 124 18.49 11.26 -6.21
C GLU A 124 18.88 9.99 -5.41
N LEU A 125 19.14 8.88 -6.10
CA LEU A 125 19.56 7.60 -5.51
C LEU A 125 21.01 7.29 -5.93
N THR A 126 21.78 6.73 -4.99
CA THR A 126 23.16 6.27 -5.24
C THR A 126 23.27 4.74 -5.20
N GLU A 127 22.32 4.07 -4.58
CA GLU A 127 22.32 2.61 -4.44
C GLU A 127 20.89 2.09 -4.39
N ALA A 128 20.64 0.97 -5.08
CA ALA A 128 19.42 0.20 -4.97
C ALA A 128 19.77 -1.29 -5.09
N ASN A 129 19.92 -1.93 -3.93
CA ASN A 129 20.33 -3.32 -3.80
C ASN A 129 19.19 -4.14 -3.23
N GLN A 130 19.04 -5.36 -3.71
CA GLN A 130 17.96 -6.24 -3.31
C GLN A 130 18.43 -7.68 -3.14
N THR A 131 17.91 -8.35 -2.12
CA THR A 131 18.05 -9.79 -1.90
C THR A 131 16.67 -10.40 -1.82
N ILE A 132 16.42 -11.49 -2.55
CA ILE A 132 15.16 -12.23 -2.53
C ILE A 132 15.49 -13.68 -2.22
N GLU A 133 14.83 -14.24 -1.21
CA GLU A 133 14.93 -15.66 -0.85
C GLU A 133 13.69 -16.39 -1.39
N TYR A 134 13.88 -17.58 -1.95
CA TYR A 134 12.81 -18.38 -2.55
C TYR A 134 12.56 -19.65 -1.74
N SER A 135 11.30 -20.08 -1.71
CA SER A 135 10.92 -21.36 -1.13
C SER A 135 9.75 -21.98 -1.87
N ARG A 136 9.63 -23.31 -1.76
CA ARG A 136 8.44 -24.01 -2.22
C ARG A 136 7.29 -23.76 -1.26
N MET A 137 6.15 -23.34 -1.81
CA MET A 137 4.91 -23.08 -1.07
C MET A 137 3.75 -23.86 -1.68
N ALA A 138 2.95 -24.48 -0.83
CA ALA A 138 1.72 -25.14 -1.26
C ALA A 138 0.62 -24.10 -1.50
N ILE A 139 -0.03 -24.17 -2.66
CA ILE A 139 -1.19 -23.36 -3.02
C ILE A 139 -2.23 -24.30 -3.63
N GLY A 140 -3.32 -24.55 -2.90
CA GLY A 140 -4.28 -25.58 -3.27
C GLY A 140 -3.62 -26.96 -3.29
N ASP A 141 -3.76 -27.69 -4.40
CA ASP A 141 -3.24 -29.04 -4.57
C ASP A 141 -1.84 -29.09 -5.23
N ALA A 142 -1.21 -27.93 -5.44
CA ALA A 142 0.08 -27.82 -6.12
C ALA A 142 1.12 -27.06 -5.28
N THR A 143 2.39 -27.31 -5.59
CA THR A 143 3.53 -26.65 -4.94
C THR A 143 4.25 -25.78 -5.95
N PHE A 144 4.49 -24.52 -5.61
CA PHE A 144 5.13 -23.53 -6.47
C PHE A 144 6.39 -22.99 -5.80
N LEU A 145 7.43 -22.72 -6.60
CA LEU A 145 8.60 -21.97 -6.14
C LEU A 145 8.30 -20.47 -6.20
N LEU A 146 8.27 -19.81 -5.04
CA LEU A 146 7.89 -18.41 -4.93
C LEU A 146 8.87 -17.67 -4.01
N PRO A 147 8.97 -16.33 -4.13
CA PRO A 147 9.65 -15.51 -3.13
C PRO A 147 9.05 -15.74 -1.74
N ALA A 148 9.90 -16.01 -0.76
CA ALA A 148 9.55 -16.16 0.65
C ALA A 148 9.79 -14.85 1.42
N SER A 149 10.88 -14.17 1.11
CA SER A 149 11.20 -12.85 1.64
C SER A 149 12.00 -12.03 0.65
N ALA A 150 11.99 -10.72 0.83
CA ALA A 150 12.86 -9.80 0.13
C ALA A 150 13.38 -8.71 1.06
N GLU A 151 14.63 -8.32 0.90
CA GLU A 151 15.22 -7.14 1.52
C GLU A 151 15.70 -6.20 0.43
N MET A 152 15.37 -4.91 0.52
CA MET A 152 15.82 -3.89 -0.41
C MET A 152 16.47 -2.74 0.36
N LEU A 153 17.75 -2.50 0.08
CA LEU A 153 18.49 -1.35 0.58
C LEU A 153 18.52 -0.27 -0.51
N VAL A 154 18.06 0.93 -0.16
CA VAL A 154 18.14 2.10 -1.03
C VAL A 154 18.89 3.21 -0.30
N THR A 155 19.94 3.73 -0.94
CA THR A 155 20.71 4.86 -0.43
C THR A 155 20.44 6.09 -1.29
N GLN A 156 20.02 7.18 -0.67
CA GLN A 156 19.79 8.46 -1.34
C GLN A 156 21.09 9.25 -1.45
N ALA A 157 21.19 10.10 -2.48
CA ALA A 157 22.33 11.00 -2.69
C ALA A 157 22.59 11.94 -1.50
N LYS A 158 21.56 12.23 -0.72
CA LYS A 158 21.64 13.06 0.51
C LYS A 158 22.14 12.28 1.74
N GLY A 159 22.52 11.00 1.58
CA GLY A 159 23.16 10.17 2.60
C GLY A 159 22.21 9.38 3.51
N SER A 160 20.89 9.51 3.34
CA SER A 160 19.93 8.65 4.03
C SER A 160 19.83 7.29 3.35
N SER A 161 19.80 6.21 4.15
CA SER A 161 19.53 4.86 3.67
C SER A 161 18.21 4.32 4.22
N HIS A 162 17.54 3.51 3.41
CA HIS A 162 16.26 2.89 3.70
C HIS A 162 16.35 1.39 3.45
N LEU A 163 16.02 0.59 4.46
CA LEU A 163 15.92 -0.86 4.33
C LEU A 163 14.45 -1.28 4.37
N ASN A 164 13.95 -1.77 3.25
CA ASN A 164 12.63 -2.38 3.15
C ASN A 164 12.77 -3.89 3.35
N ARG A 165 11.99 -4.45 4.27
CA ARG A 165 11.88 -5.90 4.47
C ARG A 165 10.47 -6.36 4.14
N THR A 166 10.37 -7.35 3.27
CA THR A 166 9.11 -7.94 2.80
C THR A 166 9.11 -9.43 3.13
N GLN A 167 7.97 -9.90 3.62
CA GLN A 167 7.71 -11.32 3.81
C GLN A 167 6.47 -11.69 3.01
N PHE A 168 6.58 -12.73 2.19
CA PHE A 168 5.47 -13.25 1.41
C PHE A 168 4.85 -14.42 2.18
N SER A 169 3.54 -14.34 2.40
CA SER A 169 2.79 -15.33 3.20
C SER A 169 1.31 -15.32 2.79
N GLY A 170 0.56 -16.33 3.22
CA GLY A 170 -0.88 -16.41 2.95
C GLY A 170 -1.22 -16.64 1.47
N CYS A 171 -0.33 -17.30 0.72
CA CYS A 171 -0.53 -17.60 -0.69
C CYS A 171 -1.81 -18.43 -0.89
N ARG A 172 -2.68 -17.97 -1.80
CA ARG A 172 -3.96 -18.61 -2.11
C ARG A 172 -4.27 -18.50 -3.59
N GLN A 173 -5.02 -19.45 -4.10
CA GLN A 173 -5.54 -19.40 -5.48
C GLN A 173 -6.83 -18.57 -5.51
N TYR A 174 -6.87 -17.53 -6.35
CA TYR A 174 -8.10 -16.79 -6.62
C TYR A 174 -8.90 -17.55 -7.68
N ALA A 175 -10.02 -18.14 -7.28
CA ALA A 175 -10.99 -18.72 -8.20
C ALA A 175 -12.05 -17.67 -8.57
N ALA A 176 -12.26 -17.43 -9.86
CA ALA A 176 -13.37 -16.60 -10.32
C ALA A 176 -14.69 -17.32 -10.03
N LYS A 177 -15.59 -16.67 -9.29
CA LYS A 177 -16.99 -17.10 -9.18
C LYS A 177 -17.81 -16.31 -10.20
N SER A 178 -18.24 -16.97 -11.27
CA SER A 178 -19.22 -16.41 -12.21
C SER A 178 -20.62 -16.82 -11.77
N SER A 179 -21.51 -15.86 -11.55
CA SER A 179 -22.95 -16.11 -11.48
C SER A 179 -23.59 -15.63 -12.78
N VAL A 180 -24.31 -16.52 -13.46
CA VAL A 180 -25.12 -16.18 -14.64
C VAL A 180 -26.57 -16.07 -14.15
N SER A 181 -27.15 -14.87 -14.25
CA SER A 181 -28.59 -14.69 -14.04
C SER A 181 -29.30 -14.72 -15.38
N PHE A 182 -30.14 -15.74 -15.59
CA PHE A 182 -31.04 -15.78 -16.72
C PHE A 182 -32.33 -15.06 -16.33
N GLY A 183 -32.70 -14.02 -17.09
CA GLY A 183 -33.94 -13.28 -16.89
C GLY A 183 -35.14 -14.16 -17.23
N GLY A 184 -35.75 -14.77 -16.20
CA GLY A 184 -37.03 -15.47 -16.28
C GLY A 184 -38.03 -14.81 -15.32
N THR A 185 -39.25 -14.60 -15.80
CA THR A 185 -40.36 -13.92 -15.12
C THR A 185 -40.57 -14.35 -13.67
N ALA A 186 -40.78 -13.35 -12.81
CA ALA A 186 -40.86 -13.44 -11.37
C ALA A 186 -41.87 -14.48 -10.84
N SER A 187 -41.42 -15.29 -9.88
CA SER A 187 -42.28 -15.82 -8.80
C SER A 187 -41.92 -15.08 -7.52
N ALA A 188 -42.95 -14.68 -6.77
CA ALA A 188 -42.88 -13.72 -5.67
C ALA A 188 -42.37 -14.27 -4.32
N ASP A 189 -41.56 -15.33 -4.30
CA ASP A 189 -40.97 -15.89 -3.07
C ASP A 189 -39.53 -16.36 -3.33
N GLY A 190 -38.65 -15.42 -3.68
CA GLY A 190 -37.22 -15.64 -3.87
C GLY A 190 -36.37 -14.66 -3.06
N PRO A 191 -35.12 -15.03 -2.69
CA PRO A 191 -34.24 -14.17 -1.90
C PRO A 191 -34.05 -12.82 -2.60
N ALA A 192 -34.09 -11.75 -1.79
CA ALA A 192 -34.09 -10.36 -2.24
C ALA A 192 -33.11 -10.15 -3.41
N ALA A 193 -33.64 -9.57 -4.50
CA ALA A 193 -32.85 -9.19 -5.66
C ALA A 193 -31.61 -8.40 -5.21
N PRO A 194 -30.43 -8.63 -5.81
CA PRO A 194 -29.22 -7.92 -5.43
C PRO A 194 -29.47 -6.41 -5.58
N VAL A 195 -29.38 -5.70 -4.45
CA VAL A 195 -29.55 -4.24 -4.41
C VAL A 195 -28.47 -3.65 -5.30
N LYS A 196 -28.89 -2.97 -6.38
CA LYS A 196 -27.96 -2.26 -7.25
C LYS A 196 -27.44 -1.06 -6.47
N ILE A 197 -26.17 -1.10 -6.08
CA ILE A 197 -25.46 0.03 -5.51
C ILE A 197 -25.28 1.07 -6.62
N VAL A 198 -25.79 2.28 -6.40
CA VAL A 198 -25.66 3.40 -7.33
C VAL A 198 -24.37 4.16 -7.00
N GLU A 199 -23.52 4.39 -8.00
CA GLU A 199 -22.35 5.24 -7.83
C GLU A 199 -22.78 6.71 -7.85
N VAL A 200 -22.43 7.45 -6.79
CA VAL A 200 -22.84 8.85 -6.59
C VAL A 200 -21.61 9.73 -6.35
N GLU A 201 -21.57 10.90 -6.98
CA GLU A 201 -20.53 11.90 -6.74
C GLU A 201 -20.86 12.78 -5.55
N LEU A 202 -19.87 13.00 -4.68
CA LEU A 202 -19.97 13.88 -3.51
C LEU A 202 -19.87 15.36 -3.95
N PRO A 203 -20.70 16.26 -3.40
CA PRO A 203 -20.54 17.70 -3.63
C PRO A 203 -19.16 18.19 -3.17
N ALA A 204 -18.58 19.15 -3.89
CA ALA A 204 -17.35 19.81 -3.49
C ALA A 204 -17.55 20.68 -2.24
N ASP A 205 -16.47 20.91 -1.47
CA ASP A 205 -16.44 21.79 -0.30
C ASP A 205 -17.38 21.41 0.86
N MET A 206 -17.93 20.20 0.84
CA MET A 206 -18.71 19.63 1.92
C MET A 206 -17.81 19.15 3.06
N PHE A 207 -18.21 19.41 4.31
CA PHE A 207 -17.57 18.82 5.47
C PHE A 207 -18.15 17.45 5.80
N VAL A 208 -17.28 16.45 5.90
CA VAL A 208 -17.61 15.08 6.31
C VAL A 208 -16.88 14.76 7.61
N ASP A 209 -17.62 14.33 8.62
CA ASP A 209 -17.12 14.04 9.96
C ASP A 209 -17.05 12.54 10.21
N LEU A 210 -15.83 12.03 10.35
CA LEU A 210 -15.54 10.63 10.59
C LEU A 210 -14.98 10.45 12.00
N MET A 211 -15.63 9.65 12.83
CA MET A 211 -15.15 9.28 14.15
C MET A 211 -14.47 7.91 14.10
N LEU A 212 -13.19 7.82 14.42
CA LEU A 212 -12.47 6.55 14.46
C LEU A 212 -13.07 5.60 15.51
N GLU A 213 -13.33 4.36 15.10
CA GLU A 213 -13.73 3.26 15.99
C GLU A 213 -12.55 2.34 16.28
N THR A 214 -11.67 2.14 15.30
CA THR A 214 -10.44 1.36 15.48
C THR A 214 -9.38 2.20 16.17
N GLY A 215 -8.85 1.70 17.29
CA GLY A 215 -7.67 2.28 17.93
C GLY A 215 -6.38 2.00 17.15
N ILE A 216 -5.44 2.94 17.18
CA ILE A 216 -4.14 2.85 16.50
C ILE A 216 -3.04 2.98 17.55
N ASP A 217 -2.08 2.06 17.54
CA ASP A 217 -0.95 2.06 18.46
C ASP A 217 0.34 1.82 17.69
N SER A 218 1.29 2.75 17.76
CA SER A 218 2.53 2.69 16.99
C SER A 218 3.42 1.48 17.34
N ALA A 219 3.15 0.77 18.43
CA ALA A 219 3.87 -0.45 18.78
C ALA A 219 3.32 -1.72 18.10
N THR A 220 2.06 -1.71 17.64
CA THR A 220 1.38 -2.91 17.11
C THR A 220 0.76 -2.70 15.74
N SER A 221 0.32 -1.48 15.44
CA SER A 221 -0.23 -1.12 14.14
C SER A 221 0.84 -1.04 13.08
N VAL A 222 0.51 -1.43 11.86
CA VAL A 222 1.37 -1.33 10.69
C VAL A 222 0.62 -0.76 9.50
N VAL A 223 1.35 -0.18 8.54
CA VAL A 223 0.77 0.25 7.25
C VAL A 223 0.00 -0.93 6.62
N GLY A 224 -1.19 -0.67 6.10
CA GLY A 224 -2.13 -1.64 5.52
C GLY A 224 -3.16 -2.20 6.48
N ASP A 225 -2.98 -2.02 7.79
CA ASP A 225 -4.01 -2.38 8.77
C ASP A 225 -5.32 -1.62 8.50
N GLU A 226 -6.43 -2.32 8.66
CA GLU A 226 -7.77 -1.76 8.51
C GLU A 226 -8.10 -0.83 9.67
N VAL A 227 -8.71 0.31 9.34
CA VAL A 227 -9.31 1.22 10.31
C VAL A 227 -10.78 1.42 9.95
N LYS A 228 -11.64 1.43 10.96
CA LYS A 228 -13.06 1.75 10.80
C LYS A 228 -13.32 3.11 11.40
N ALA A 229 -14.13 3.89 10.70
CA ALA A 229 -14.66 5.14 11.20
C ALA A 229 -16.18 5.16 11.04
N ARG A 230 -16.87 5.82 11.95
CA ARG A 230 -18.31 6.07 11.85
C ARG A 230 -18.55 7.46 11.30
N LEU A 231 -19.40 7.55 10.29
CA LEU A 231 -19.90 8.82 9.79
C LEU A 231 -20.82 9.46 10.83
N MET A 232 -20.52 10.68 11.26
CA MET A 232 -21.25 11.33 12.37
C MET A 232 -22.44 12.19 11.92
N GLY A 233 -22.49 12.57 10.65
CA GLY A 233 -23.56 13.39 10.08
C GLY A 233 -23.94 12.89 8.69
N ASP A 234 -25.19 13.14 8.30
CA ASP A 234 -25.69 12.75 6.98
C ASP A 234 -24.92 13.47 5.87
N VAL A 235 -24.62 12.76 4.79
CA VAL A 235 -24.07 13.33 3.56
C VAL A 235 -25.22 13.60 2.61
N TRP A 236 -25.34 14.85 2.18
CA TRP A 236 -26.45 15.34 1.37
C TRP A 236 -26.04 15.60 -0.08
N LYS A 237 -26.98 15.47 -1.00
CA LYS A 237 -26.88 15.97 -2.38
C LYS A 237 -28.29 16.31 -2.87
N ASP A 238 -28.47 17.51 -3.41
CA ASP A 238 -29.75 17.99 -3.94
C ASP A 238 -30.93 17.74 -2.98
N ASP A 239 -30.75 18.13 -1.70
CA ASP A 239 -31.71 17.95 -0.59
C ASP A 239 -32.05 16.50 -0.22
N ALA A 240 -31.35 15.50 -0.79
CA ALA A 240 -31.48 14.09 -0.43
C ALA A 240 -30.27 13.58 0.36
N VAL A 241 -30.52 12.74 1.36
CA VAL A 241 -29.44 12.00 2.06
C VAL A 241 -28.93 10.89 1.15
N ILE A 242 -27.67 11.00 0.72
CA ILE A 242 -27.02 9.99 -0.12
C ILE A 242 -26.28 8.95 0.71
N ILE A 243 -25.65 9.34 1.82
CA ILE A 243 -25.02 8.44 2.78
C ILE A 243 -25.49 8.84 4.18
N PRO A 244 -26.24 7.97 4.89
CA PRO A 244 -26.77 8.31 6.20
C PRO A 244 -25.69 8.29 7.28
N SER A 245 -25.86 9.13 8.29
CA SER A 245 -25.09 9.08 9.54
C SER A 245 -25.17 7.69 10.19
N GLY A 246 -24.13 7.35 10.95
CA GLY A 246 -23.96 6.03 11.53
C GLY A 246 -23.32 5.01 10.59
N THR A 247 -23.22 5.31 9.28
CA THR A 247 -22.52 4.46 8.29
C THR A 247 -21.07 4.19 8.72
N ILE A 248 -20.66 2.92 8.62
CA ILE A 248 -19.27 2.51 8.89
C ILE A 248 -18.46 2.66 7.61
N VAL A 249 -17.45 3.51 7.69
CA VAL A 249 -16.50 3.79 6.63
C VAL A 249 -15.23 2.97 6.89
N ALA A 250 -14.93 2.04 5.99
CA ALA A 250 -13.70 1.28 6.02
C ALA A 250 -12.56 2.12 5.42
N GLY A 251 -11.41 2.13 6.09
CA GLY A 251 -10.19 2.78 5.65
C GLY A 251 -8.96 1.98 6.06
N ARG A 252 -7.78 2.55 5.85
CA ARG A 252 -6.50 1.91 6.20
C ARG A 252 -5.45 2.89 6.67
N ILE A 253 -4.50 2.38 7.45
CA ILE A 253 -3.24 3.06 7.72
C ILE A 253 -2.40 3.00 6.43
N VAL A 254 -2.08 4.14 5.84
CA VAL A 254 -1.24 4.24 4.63
C VAL A 254 0.16 4.78 4.91
N ASP A 255 0.37 5.32 6.11
CA ASP A 255 1.70 5.71 6.61
C ASP A 255 1.77 5.60 8.13
N LEU A 256 2.92 5.14 8.61
CA LEU A 256 3.25 5.06 10.02
C LEU A 256 4.77 5.04 10.18
N GLN A 257 5.38 6.22 10.18
CA GLN A 257 6.83 6.37 10.20
C GLN A 257 7.30 7.07 11.47
N ARG A 258 8.30 6.52 12.15
CA ARG A 258 9.00 7.17 13.28
C ARG A 258 10.17 8.01 12.77
N PHE A 259 10.26 9.23 13.26
CA PHE A 259 11.39 10.14 13.06
C PHE A 259 12.03 10.40 14.42
N SER A 260 13.36 10.25 14.51
CA SER A 260 14.10 10.46 15.76
C SER A 260 14.78 11.84 15.85
N ARG A 261 14.69 12.66 14.79
CA ARG A 261 15.27 14.01 14.74
C ARG A 261 14.28 15.01 14.15
N PRO A 262 14.27 16.27 14.62
CA PRO A 262 15.04 16.81 15.75
C PRO A 262 14.56 16.33 17.13
N PHE A 263 13.37 15.76 17.21
CA PHE A 263 12.80 15.08 18.38
C PHE A 263 11.94 13.91 17.91
N THR A 264 11.70 12.93 18.78
CA THR A 264 10.90 11.75 18.42
C THR A 264 9.46 12.15 18.07
N ASN A 265 9.07 11.87 16.83
CA ASN A 265 7.73 12.07 16.33
C ASN A 265 7.36 10.97 15.34
N TYR A 266 6.07 10.86 15.06
CA TYR A 266 5.53 9.93 14.09
C TYR A 266 4.73 10.69 13.03
N ARG A 267 4.80 10.21 11.80
CA ARG A 267 3.82 10.54 10.76
C ARG A 267 2.82 9.40 10.64
N LEU A 268 1.54 9.74 10.64
CA LEU A 268 0.42 8.82 10.46
C LEU A 268 -0.40 9.27 9.26
N GLY A 269 -0.60 8.36 8.31
CA GLY A 269 -1.49 8.54 7.17
C GLY A 269 -2.70 7.61 7.27
N LEU A 270 -3.90 8.15 7.12
CA LEU A 270 -5.14 7.38 7.05
C LEU A 270 -5.82 7.61 5.70
N HIS A 271 -6.20 6.54 5.02
CA HIS A 271 -6.90 6.60 3.75
C HIS A 271 -8.29 5.99 3.87
N PHE A 272 -9.30 6.77 3.52
CA PHE A 272 -10.67 6.31 3.34
C PHE A 272 -11.02 6.43 1.85
N PRO A 273 -11.23 5.32 1.12
CA PRO A 273 -11.39 5.38 -0.33
C PRO A 273 -12.84 5.63 -0.77
N LEU A 274 -13.82 5.18 0.02
CA LEU A 274 -15.23 5.12 -0.34
C LEU A 274 -16.11 5.41 0.87
N LEU A 275 -17.25 6.04 0.62
CA LEU A 275 -18.41 6.05 1.51
C LEU A 275 -19.46 5.14 0.88
N GLU A 276 -19.81 4.05 1.57
CA GLU A 276 -20.75 3.05 1.05
C GLU A 276 -21.91 2.87 2.03
N SER A 277 -23.13 3.03 1.53
CA SER A 277 -24.38 2.71 2.22
C SER A 277 -25.02 1.49 1.55
N TRP A 278 -26.19 1.08 2.04
CA TRP A 278 -26.94 -0.05 1.49
C TRP A 278 -27.39 0.17 0.02
N SER A 279 -27.47 1.42 -0.44
CA SER A 279 -27.94 1.78 -1.79
C SER A 279 -26.95 2.59 -2.61
N ASN A 280 -26.01 3.29 -1.99
CA ASN A 280 -25.14 4.25 -2.67
C ASN A 280 -23.68 3.98 -2.32
N CYS A 281 -22.79 4.17 -3.30
CA CYS A 281 -21.35 4.18 -3.09
C CYS A 281 -20.77 5.45 -3.70
N ALA A 282 -19.95 6.15 -2.95
CA ALA A 282 -19.36 7.41 -3.37
C ALA A 282 -17.85 7.38 -3.13
N ARG A 283 -17.08 7.75 -4.15
CA ARG A 283 -15.62 7.91 -4.01
C ARG A 283 -15.31 9.04 -3.05
N PHE A 284 -14.54 8.74 -2.01
CA PHE A 284 -14.22 9.71 -0.98
C PHE A 284 -12.98 10.52 -1.34
N SER A 285 -13.18 11.53 -2.20
CA SER A 285 -12.15 12.51 -2.55
C SER A 285 -12.24 13.70 -1.60
N ALA A 286 -11.47 13.68 -0.52
CA ALA A 286 -11.48 14.73 0.49
C ALA A 286 -10.10 15.02 1.09
N ARG A 287 -9.93 16.22 1.64
CA ARG A 287 -8.73 16.64 2.37
C ARG A 287 -9.03 16.70 3.87
N LEU A 288 -8.13 16.16 4.69
CA LEU A 288 -8.27 16.27 6.13
C LEU A 288 -8.04 17.72 6.56
N ALA A 289 -9.07 18.35 7.12
CA ALA A 289 -9.06 19.75 7.53
C ALA A 289 -8.77 19.91 9.03
N ALA A 290 -9.31 19.03 9.87
CA ALA A 290 -9.10 19.07 11.32
C ALA A 290 -9.28 17.74 12.02
N ALA A 291 -8.89 17.72 13.29
CA ALA A 291 -9.17 16.64 14.22
C ALA A 291 -9.65 17.21 15.55
N GLN A 292 -10.49 16.45 16.26
CA GLN A 292 -11.01 16.78 17.58
C GLN A 292 -11.05 15.56 18.47
N LEU A 293 -10.72 15.75 19.75
CA LEU A 293 -10.89 14.75 20.80
C LEU A 293 -11.50 15.41 22.03
N GLY A 294 -12.68 14.94 22.46
CA GLY A 294 -13.45 15.61 23.49
C GLY A 294 -13.78 17.05 23.09
N SER A 295 -13.48 18.02 23.95
CA SER A 295 -13.66 19.46 23.68
C SER A 295 -12.45 20.13 23.00
N ALA A 296 -11.33 19.42 22.84
CA ALA A 296 -10.11 19.97 22.24
C ALA A 296 -10.08 19.76 20.73
N SER A 297 -9.78 20.81 19.96
CA SER A 297 -9.80 20.78 18.50
C SER A 297 -8.59 21.48 17.87
N THR A 298 -8.08 20.91 16.78
CA THR A 298 -7.01 21.52 15.96
C THR A 298 -7.48 22.79 15.26
N PHE A 299 -8.77 22.96 14.98
CA PHE A 299 -9.29 24.14 14.27
C PHE A 299 -8.93 25.46 14.97
N LEU A 300 -8.93 25.48 16.32
CA LEU A 300 -8.71 26.71 17.10
C LEU A 300 -7.23 27.00 17.37
N THR A 301 -6.41 25.96 17.54
CA THR A 301 -5.03 26.08 18.06
C THR A 301 -3.96 25.61 17.09
N GLY A 302 -4.36 24.97 15.98
CA GLY A 302 -3.46 24.23 15.09
C GLY A 302 -2.86 22.95 15.72
N ARG A 303 -3.24 22.59 16.95
CA ARG A 303 -2.63 21.48 17.71
C ARG A 303 -3.65 20.76 18.59
N LEU A 304 -3.73 19.45 18.46
CA LEU A 304 -4.53 18.59 19.33
C LEU A 304 -3.64 17.85 20.33
N ARG A 305 -3.98 17.91 21.62
CA ARG A 305 -3.29 17.13 22.65
C ARG A 305 -3.93 15.75 22.76
N LEU A 306 -3.12 14.71 22.64
CA LEU A 306 -3.53 13.32 22.81
C LEU A 306 -3.05 12.77 24.16
N PRO A 307 -3.81 11.86 24.78
CA PRO A 307 -3.28 11.01 25.84
C PRO A 307 -2.05 10.25 25.34
N SER A 308 -1.03 10.10 26.19
CA SER A 308 0.19 9.38 25.84
C SER A 308 0.47 8.28 26.86
N PRO A 309 0.89 7.08 26.40
CA PRO A 309 1.37 6.03 27.29
C PRO A 309 2.63 6.42 28.10
N SER A 310 3.44 7.37 27.61
CA SER A 310 4.69 7.78 28.26
C SER A 310 4.52 8.86 29.34
N GLY A 311 3.29 9.26 29.67
CA GLY A 311 2.98 10.31 30.64
C GLY A 311 3.11 11.74 30.10
N THR A 312 3.97 11.99 29.09
CA THR A 312 4.04 13.29 28.38
C THR A 312 3.01 13.35 27.25
N ARG A 313 2.10 14.32 27.27
CA ARG A 313 1.06 14.46 26.23
C ARG A 313 1.66 14.56 24.82
N SER A 314 1.18 13.71 23.92
CA SER A 314 1.48 13.79 22.50
C SER A 314 0.73 14.96 21.87
N VAL A 315 1.33 15.60 20.87
CA VAL A 315 0.71 16.68 20.10
C VAL A 315 0.53 16.23 18.67
N LEU A 316 -0.72 16.20 18.22
CA LEU A 316 -1.11 15.93 16.84
C LEU A 316 -1.30 17.25 16.09
N VAL A 317 -0.72 17.31 14.89
CA VAL A 317 -0.86 18.40 13.93
C VAL A 317 -1.16 17.81 12.57
N ILE A 318 -2.12 18.36 11.85
CA ILE A 318 -2.40 17.92 10.49
C ILE A 318 -1.30 18.42 9.58
N ALA A 319 -0.74 17.51 8.80
CA ALA A 319 0.19 17.86 7.75
C ALA A 319 -0.61 18.13 6.46
N PRO A 320 -0.21 19.12 5.66
CA PRO A 320 -0.75 19.26 4.32
C PRO A 320 -0.49 17.97 3.53
N SER A 321 -1.54 17.34 3.02
CA SER A 321 -1.43 16.31 1.97
C SER A 321 -2.13 16.84 0.73
N GLU A 322 -1.33 17.19 -0.28
CA GLU A 322 -1.84 17.73 -1.55
C GLU A 322 -1.97 16.66 -2.63
N GLN A 323 -1.42 15.45 -2.43
CA GLN A 323 -1.16 14.53 -3.54
C GLN A 323 -2.18 13.39 -3.71
N ILE A 324 -2.86 12.91 -2.65
CA ILE A 324 -3.89 11.86 -2.79
C ILE A 324 -5.21 12.26 -2.09
N PRO A 325 -6.29 12.51 -2.86
CA PRO A 325 -7.62 12.71 -2.29
C PRO A 325 -8.06 11.50 -1.45
N GLY A 326 -8.62 11.76 -0.27
CA GLY A 326 -9.05 10.74 0.69
C GLY A 326 -7.97 10.32 1.70
N VAL A 327 -6.73 10.84 1.56
CA VAL A 327 -5.64 10.60 2.51
C VAL A 327 -5.46 11.79 3.44
N GLY A 328 -5.49 11.51 4.74
CA GLY A 328 -5.27 12.47 5.82
C GLY A 328 -3.96 12.17 6.52
N VAL A 329 -3.08 13.15 6.59
CA VAL A 329 -1.74 13.01 7.17
C VAL A 329 -1.63 13.84 8.44
N MET A 330 -1.07 13.23 9.47
CA MET A 330 -0.89 13.85 10.78
C MET A 330 0.53 13.59 11.28
N ASN A 331 1.17 14.62 11.83
CA ASN A 331 2.40 14.49 12.60
C ASN A 331 2.07 14.48 14.10
N ILE A 332 2.62 13.53 14.83
CA ILE A 332 2.30 13.30 16.24
C ILE A 332 3.60 13.20 17.04
N THR A 333 3.77 14.06 18.05
CA THR A 333 4.96 14.04 18.89
C THR A 333 4.91 12.93 19.95
N GLY A 334 6.08 12.41 20.33
CA GLY A 334 6.23 11.44 21.44
C GLY A 334 6.95 10.16 21.04
N GLU A 335 7.39 9.41 22.05
CA GLU A 335 8.11 8.14 21.86
C GLU A 335 7.21 7.00 21.36
N ARG A 336 5.92 7.07 21.69
CA ARG A 336 4.88 6.13 21.26
C ARG A 336 3.59 6.90 21.00
N VAL A 337 2.90 6.54 19.92
CA VAL A 337 1.60 7.11 19.59
C VAL A 337 0.52 6.09 19.90
N ARG A 338 -0.51 6.53 20.63
CA ARG A 338 -1.74 5.77 20.82
C ARG A 338 -2.94 6.68 20.58
N ILE A 339 -3.71 6.38 19.54
CA ILE A 339 -4.99 7.01 19.24
C ILE A 339 -6.07 6.02 19.62
N GLY A 340 -6.88 6.36 20.62
CA GLY A 340 -8.06 5.56 20.97
C GLY A 340 -9.21 5.78 19.98
N SER A 341 -10.27 5.00 20.13
CA SER A 341 -11.56 5.30 19.51
C SER A 341 -12.08 6.67 19.95
N GLY A 342 -12.90 7.31 19.11
CA GLY A 342 -13.53 8.59 19.40
C GLY A 342 -12.77 9.82 18.91
N LEU A 343 -11.61 9.66 18.26
CA LEU A 343 -10.97 10.75 17.52
C LEU A 343 -11.86 11.11 16.32
N ARG A 344 -12.37 12.33 16.29
CA ARG A 344 -13.12 12.87 15.14
C ARG A 344 -12.16 13.51 14.15
N LEU A 345 -12.36 13.20 12.88
CA LEU A 345 -11.61 13.68 11.73
C LEU A 345 -12.58 14.42 10.82
N PHE A 346 -12.30 15.69 10.57
CA PHE A 346 -13.13 16.54 9.72
C PHE A 346 -12.46 16.67 8.36
N TRP A 347 -13.17 16.22 7.34
CA TRP A 347 -12.70 16.18 5.96
C TRP A 347 -13.48 17.18 5.13
N ARG A 348 -12.80 17.85 4.20
CA ARG A 348 -13.44 18.72 3.22
C ARG A 348 -13.35 18.07 1.85
N THR A 349 -14.48 17.75 1.24
CA THR A 349 -14.53 17.13 -0.08
C THR A 349 -13.96 18.07 -1.14
N VAL A 350 -13.34 17.49 -2.17
CA VAL A 350 -12.80 18.23 -3.31
C VAL A 350 -13.54 17.81 -4.57
N ALA A 351 -13.74 18.75 -5.50
CA ALA A 351 -14.35 18.46 -6.79
C ALA A 351 -13.58 17.33 -7.48
N THR A 352 -14.33 16.35 -8.00
CA THR A 352 -13.74 15.40 -8.94
C THR A 352 -13.57 16.11 -10.28
N ARG A 353 -12.53 15.74 -11.04
CA ARG A 353 -11.99 16.49 -12.19
C ARG A 353 -12.99 16.81 -13.32
N GLY A 354 -14.25 16.36 -13.24
CA GLY A 354 -15.32 16.64 -14.21
C GLY A 354 -16.03 17.99 -14.05
N GLU A 355 -15.85 18.72 -12.94
CA GLU A 355 -16.50 20.03 -12.72
C GLU A 355 -15.66 21.24 -13.18
N GLN A 356 -14.43 21.03 -13.68
CA GLN A 356 -13.56 22.14 -14.12
C GLN A 356 -13.81 22.62 -15.57
N GLU A 357 -14.73 21.98 -16.29
CA GLU A 357 -15.17 22.41 -17.62
C GLU A 357 -16.69 22.64 -17.60
N LYS A 358 -17.14 23.77 -17.05
CA LYS A 358 -18.42 24.37 -17.42
C LYS A 358 -18.46 25.86 -17.17
#